data_AF-A0A961A1R1-F1
#
_entry.id   AF-A0A961A1R1-F1
#
_cell.length_a   1.000
_cell.length_b   1.000
_cell.length_c   1.000
_cell.angle_alpha   90.00
_cell.angle_beta   90.00
_cell.angle_gamma   90.00
#
_symmetry.space_group_name_H-M   'P 1'
#
loop_
_entity.id
_entity.type
_entity.pdbx_description
1 polymer ?
#
loop_
_entity_poly.entity_id
_entity_poly.type
_entity_poly.pdbx_seq_one_letter_code
_entity_poly.pdbx_strand_id
1 'polypeptide(L)'
;MTNLLGILFLVPLATASLCLLAFRSHAWQRVLSVLGAFTELGFSLWLFWQVGEHGAFSLNVGNWPAPFGIVLVADRLSALMVLITALISLLVQVYSLGSMDRPREKFGYYPLIQILTLGIVGAFLTGDVF
;
A
#
# COMPACT_ATOMS: atom_id res chain seq x y z
N MET A 1 6.14 16.82 3.42
CA MET A 1 6.79 15.57 3.86
C MET A 1 5.77 14.62 4.48
N THR A 2 4.92 15.09 5.39
CA THR A 2 3.82 14.32 6.02
C THR A 2 2.87 13.65 5.02
N ASN A 3 2.63 14.25 3.85
CA ASN A 3 1.78 13.68 2.80
C ASN A 3 2.25 12.29 2.29
N LEU A 4 3.50 11.89 2.54
CA LEU A 4 4.02 10.58 2.17
C LEU A 4 3.20 9.44 2.79
N LEU A 5 2.74 9.58 4.04
CA LEU A 5 1.91 8.56 4.70
C LEU A 5 0.56 8.41 3.99
N GLY A 6 -0.03 9.53 3.56
CA GLY A 6 -1.25 9.51 2.76
C GLY A 6 -1.03 8.86 1.40
N ILE A 7 0.10 9.11 0.74
CA ILE A 7 0.41 8.49 -0.57
C ILE A 7 0.53 6.98 -0.45
N LEU A 8 1.25 6.46 0.56
CA LEU A 8 1.35 5.01 0.82
C LEU A 8 0.00 4.35 1.07
N PHE A 9 -0.92 5.05 1.72
CA PHE A 9 -2.29 4.57 1.88
C PHE A 9 -3.06 4.61 0.54
N LEU A 10 -2.88 5.65 -0.26
CA LEU A 10 -3.63 5.86 -1.49
C LEU A 10 -3.17 4.99 -2.66
N VAL A 11 -1.90 4.61 -2.74
CA VAL A 11 -1.37 3.80 -3.85
C VAL A 11 -2.08 2.45 -3.98
N PRO A 12 -2.12 1.56 -2.97
CA PRO A 12 -2.81 0.27 -3.10
C PRO A 12 -4.33 0.46 -3.26
N LEU A 13 -4.93 1.49 -2.65
CA LEU A 13 -6.34 1.81 -2.84
C LEU A 13 -6.66 2.22 -4.29
N ALA A 14 -5.82 3.08 -4.89
CA ALA A 14 -5.96 3.51 -6.26
C ALA A 14 -5.72 2.35 -7.23
N THR A 15 -4.68 1.53 -6.99
CA THR A 15 -4.41 0.34 -7.80
C THR A 15 -5.57 -0.66 -7.71
N ALA A 16 -6.12 -0.92 -6.52
CA ALA A 16 -7.30 -1.77 -6.35
C ALA A 16 -8.50 -1.23 -7.15
N SER A 17 -8.76 0.08 -7.05
CA SER A 17 -9.86 0.74 -7.76
C SER A 17 -9.69 0.64 -9.28
N LEU A 18 -8.48 0.89 -9.80
CA LEU A 18 -8.17 0.73 -11.22
C LEU A 18 -8.31 -0.72 -11.69
N CYS A 19 -7.89 -1.70 -10.87
CA CYS A 19 -8.10 -3.12 -11.14
C CYS A 19 -9.59 -3.49 -11.19
N LEU A 20 -10.42 -2.90 -10.32
CA LEU A 20 -11.88 -3.07 -10.35
C LEU A 20 -12.51 -2.42 -11.59
N LEU A 21 -12.06 -1.25 -12.02
CA LEU A 21 -12.51 -0.66 -13.28
C LEU A 21 -12.10 -1.52 -14.49
N ALA A 22 -10.94 -2.17 -14.41
CA ALA A 22 -10.46 -3.13 -15.38
C ALA A 22 -11.00 -4.57 -15.18
N PHE A 23 -12.13 -4.77 -14.47
CA PHE A 23 -12.64 -6.11 -14.09
C PHE A 23 -12.74 -7.11 -15.25
N ARG A 24 -13.06 -6.63 -16.45
CA ARG A 24 -13.21 -7.46 -17.65
C ARG A 24 -11.89 -7.85 -18.32
N SER A 25 -10.78 -7.21 -17.98
CA SER A 25 -9.47 -7.46 -18.60
C SER A 25 -8.42 -7.85 -17.57
N HIS A 26 -8.18 -9.15 -17.44
CA HIS A 26 -7.15 -9.69 -16.57
C HIS A 26 -5.74 -9.27 -16.97
N ALA A 27 -5.51 -9.03 -18.27
CA ALA A 27 -4.23 -8.50 -18.75
C ALA A 27 -3.95 -7.11 -18.17
N TRP A 28 -4.95 -6.22 -18.17
CA TRP A 28 -4.81 -4.89 -17.55
C TRP A 28 -4.66 -4.99 -16.04
N GLN A 29 -5.41 -5.86 -15.36
CA GLN A 29 -5.24 -6.06 -13.91
C GLN A 29 -3.83 -6.51 -13.54
N ARG A 30 -3.24 -7.44 -14.30
CA ARG A 30 -1.84 -7.88 -14.10
C ARG A 30 -0.86 -6.72 -14.16
N VAL A 31 -0.94 -5.92 -15.24
CA VAL A 31 -0.06 -4.77 -15.45
C VAL A 31 -0.26 -3.73 -14.35
N LEU A 32 -1.51 -3.35 -14.06
CA LEU A 32 -1.84 -2.36 -13.04
C LEU A 32 -1.36 -2.79 -11.66
N SER A 33 -1.58 -4.05 -11.29
CA SER A 33 -1.19 -4.58 -9.98
C SER A 33 0.33 -4.53 -9.79
N VAL A 34 1.09 -5.02 -10.76
CA VAL A 34 2.56 -5.01 -10.70
C VAL A 34 3.11 -3.58 -10.66
N LEU A 35 2.58 -2.67 -11.49
CA LEU A 35 2.97 -1.26 -11.46
C LEU A 35 2.65 -0.59 -10.12
N GLY A 36 1.48 -0.89 -9.54
CA GLY A 36 1.11 -0.43 -8.21
C GLY A 36 2.07 -0.95 -7.14
N ALA A 37 2.44 -2.23 -7.19
CA ALA A 37 3.40 -2.81 -6.25
C ALA A 37 4.81 -2.22 -6.37
N PHE A 38 5.28 -1.95 -7.59
CA PHE A 38 6.55 -1.24 -7.80
C PHE A 38 6.51 0.19 -7.25
N THR A 39 5.38 0.87 -7.45
CA THR A 39 5.17 2.23 -6.96
C THR A 39 5.14 2.24 -5.43
N GLU A 40 4.45 1.28 -4.81
CA GLU A 40 4.40 1.10 -3.35
C GLU A 40 5.78 0.83 -2.76
N LEU A 41 6.58 -0.03 -3.39
CA LEU A 41 7.96 -0.28 -2.99
C LEU A 41 8.83 0.99 -3.07
N GLY A 42 8.67 1.77 -4.14
CA GLY A 42 9.38 3.05 -4.31
C GLY A 42 9.07 4.04 -3.19
N PHE A 43 7.79 4.24 -2.85
CA PHE A 43 7.39 5.11 -1.75
C PHE A 43 7.80 4.56 -0.38
N SER A 44 7.79 3.24 -0.20
CA SER A 44 8.20 2.60 1.05
C SER A 44 9.71 2.74 1.32
N LEU A 45 10.54 2.61 0.28
CA LEU A 45 11.98 2.90 0.35
C LEU A 45 12.22 4.36 0.71
N TRP A 46 11.46 5.28 0.11
CA TRP A 46 11.56 6.69 0.42
C TRP A 46 11.14 6.99 1.87
N LEU A 47 10.08 6.36 2.38
CA LEU A 47 9.66 6.48 3.77
C LEU A 47 10.76 6.00 4.73
N PHE A 48 11.32 4.82 4.48
CA PHE A 48 12.37 4.25 5.32
C PHE A 48 13.60 5.16 5.41
N TRP A 49 14.04 5.70 4.27
CA TRP A 49 15.14 6.68 4.24
C TRP A 49 14.79 7.97 5.01
N GLN A 50 13.57 8.50 4.80
CA GLN A 50 13.12 9.73 5.47
C GLN A 50 13.12 9.60 6.99
N VAL A 51 12.57 8.50 7.52
CA VAL A 51 12.50 8.25 8.96
C VAL A 51 13.89 7.94 9.54
N GLY A 52 14.78 7.35 8.74
CA GLY A 52 16.18 7.15 9.11
C GLY A 52 16.91 8.47 9.38
N GLU A 53 16.77 9.44 8.46
CA GLU A 53 17.44 10.75 8.53
C GLU A 53 16.77 11.74 9.50
N HIS A 54 15.45 11.84 9.48
CA HIS A 54 14.72 12.92 10.18
C HIS A 54 14.00 12.46 11.45
N GLY A 55 13.96 11.15 11.73
CA GLY A 55 13.20 10.58 12.84
C GLY A 55 11.72 10.39 12.53
N ALA A 56 10.95 10.07 13.57
CA ALA A 56 9.53 9.77 13.44
C ALA A 56 8.70 11.02 13.16
N PHE A 57 7.61 10.87 12.39
CA PHE A 57 6.68 11.96 12.08
C PHE A 57 5.25 11.43 11.91
N SER A 58 4.28 12.35 11.97
CA SER A 58 2.86 12.02 11.85
C SER A 58 2.12 12.93 10.84
N LEU A 59 0.96 12.45 10.40
CA LEU A 59 0.02 13.16 9.54
C LEU A 59 -1.37 13.11 10.18
N ASN A 60 -1.92 14.28 10.50
CA ASN A 60 -3.33 14.41 10.91
C ASN A 60 -4.21 14.44 9.65
N VAL A 61 -5.00 13.39 9.44
CA VAL A 61 -5.86 13.27 8.28
C VAL A 61 -6.99 14.31 8.35
N GLY A 62 -7.24 15.00 7.24
CA GLY A 62 -8.30 16.00 7.14
C GLY A 62 -8.05 17.30 7.92
N ASN A 63 -6.85 17.50 8.46
CA ASN A 63 -6.47 18.69 9.24
C ASN A 63 -7.33 18.89 10.51
N TRP A 64 -7.93 17.80 11.02
CA TRP A 64 -8.57 17.80 12.33
C TRP A 64 -7.50 17.67 13.43
N PRO A 65 -7.52 18.52 14.47
CA PRO A 65 -6.56 18.41 15.56
C PRO A 65 -6.82 17.14 16.39
N ALA A 66 -5.74 16.54 16.91
CA ALA A 66 -5.85 15.49 17.93
C ALA A 66 -6.62 16.03 19.16
N PRO A 67 -7.45 15.21 19.84
CA PRO A 67 -7.62 13.76 19.67
C PRO A 67 -8.79 13.35 18.75
N PHE A 68 -9.36 14.26 17.96
CA PHE A 68 -10.59 14.00 17.20
C PHE A 68 -10.36 13.54 15.75
N GLY A 69 -9.14 13.67 15.23
CA GLY A 69 -8.77 13.26 13.87
C GLY A 69 -8.05 11.91 13.84
N ILE A 70 -8.08 11.25 12.67
CA ILE A 70 -7.25 10.05 12.41
C ILE A 70 -5.81 10.49 12.21
N VAL A 71 -4.88 9.88 12.94
CA VAL A 71 -3.45 10.19 12.84
C VAL A 71 -2.71 9.01 12.22
N LEU A 72 -1.97 9.26 11.15
CA LEU A 72 -0.98 8.32 10.64
C LEU A 72 0.38 8.64 11.24
N VAL A 73 1.11 7.63 11.71
CA VAL A 73 2.40 7.76 12.38
C VAL A 73 3.42 6.86 11.70
N ALA A 74 4.57 7.41 11.36
CA ALA A 74 5.71 6.65 10.89
C ALA A 74 6.90 6.80 11.85
N ASP A 75 7.36 5.66 12.35
CA ASP A 75 8.62 5.50 13.07
C ASP A 75 9.50 4.47 12.32
N ARG A 76 10.70 4.19 12.86
CA ARG A 76 11.67 3.31 12.19
C ARG A 76 11.14 1.88 12.04
N LEU A 77 10.34 1.42 13.01
CA LEU A 77 9.79 0.08 12.98
C LEU A 77 8.65 0.01 11.95
N SER A 78 7.68 0.93 12.00
CA SER A 78 6.58 0.94 11.03
C SER A 78 7.08 1.15 9.60
N ALA A 79 8.07 2.03 9.39
CA ALA A 79 8.68 2.22 8.08
C ALA A 79 9.36 0.94 7.56
N LEU A 80 10.05 0.18 8.42
CA LEU A 80 10.64 -1.12 8.05
C LEU A 80 9.55 -2.15 7.72
N MET A 81 8.48 -2.22 8.51
CA MET A 81 7.37 -3.15 8.28
C MET A 81 6.62 -2.85 6.98
N VAL A 82 6.40 -1.58 6.66
CA VAL A 82 5.82 -1.14 5.38
C VAL A 82 6.74 -1.52 4.22
N LEU A 83 8.06 -1.30 4.34
CA LEU A 83 9.03 -1.69 3.31
C LEU A 83 9.04 -3.21 3.06
N ILE A 84 9.04 -4.01 4.12
CA ILE A 84 8.97 -5.48 4.01
C ILE A 84 7.65 -5.89 3.34
N THR A 85 6.54 -5.28 3.73
CA THR A 85 5.21 -5.54 3.14
C THR A 85 5.21 -5.23 1.64
N ALA A 86 5.73 -4.08 1.23
CA ALA A 86 5.78 -3.68 -0.17
C ALA A 86 6.67 -4.62 -1.00
N LEU A 87 7.83 -5.02 -0.46
CA LEU A 87 8.72 -5.98 -1.12
C LEU A 87 8.04 -7.35 -1.30
N ILE A 88 7.45 -7.89 -0.24
CA ILE A 88 6.74 -9.17 -0.31
C ILE A 88 5.55 -9.08 -1.28
N SER A 89 4.76 -8.00 -1.21
CA SER A 89 3.63 -7.78 -2.10
C SER A 89 4.07 -7.76 -3.56
N LEU A 90 5.17 -7.06 -3.89
CA LEU A 90 5.74 -7.07 -5.24
C LEU A 90 6.15 -8.49 -5.67
N LEU A 91 6.90 -9.22 -4.84
CA LEU A 91 7.36 -10.57 -5.16
C LEU A 91 6.19 -11.53 -5.37
N VAL A 92 5.17 -11.49 -4.51
CA VAL A 92 3.97 -12.31 -4.63
C VAL A 92 3.21 -11.97 -5.90
N GLN A 93 3.07 -10.69 -6.24
CA GLN A 93 2.35 -10.28 -7.44
C GLN A 93 3.09 -10.67 -8.71
N VAL A 94 4.41 -10.51 -8.78
CA VAL A 94 5.23 -11.00 -9.90
C VAL A 94 5.13 -12.51 -10.02
N TYR A 95 5.22 -13.24 -8.91
CA TYR A 95 5.07 -14.70 -8.90
C TYR A 95 3.68 -15.15 -9.36
N SER A 96 2.63 -14.40 -9.01
CA SER A 96 1.25 -14.71 -9.38
C SER A 96 1.01 -14.68 -10.90
N LEU A 97 1.81 -13.91 -11.66
CA LEU A 97 1.68 -13.82 -13.12
C LEU A 97 1.86 -15.18 -13.82
N GLY A 98 2.69 -16.07 -13.24
CA GLY A 98 2.98 -17.40 -13.79
C GLY A 98 2.27 -18.53 -13.05
N SER A 99 1.87 -18.34 -11.80
CA SER A 99 1.34 -19.41 -10.93
C SER A 99 -0.17 -19.35 -10.72
N MET A 100 -0.84 -18.23 -11.01
CA MET A 100 -2.26 -18.06 -10.70
C MET A 100 -3.16 -18.75 -11.74
N ASP A 101 -4.09 -19.58 -11.27
CA ASP A 101 -5.07 -20.22 -12.12
C ASP A 101 -6.10 -19.21 -12.67
N ARG A 102 -6.47 -19.36 -13.94
CA ARG A 102 -7.45 -18.48 -14.63
C ARG A 102 -8.78 -18.30 -13.89
N PRO A 103 -9.39 -19.33 -13.25
CA PRO A 103 -10.62 -19.13 -12.49
C PRO A 103 -10.43 -18.15 -11.32
N ARG A 104 -9.30 -18.20 -10.61
CA ARG A 104 -9.04 -17.34 -9.45
C ARG A 104 -8.81 -15.89 -9.87
N GLU A 105 -8.08 -15.66 -10.97
CA GLU A 105 -7.92 -14.33 -11.55
C GLU A 105 -9.27 -13.69 -11.93
N LYS A 106 -10.21 -14.50 -12.42
CA LYS A 106 -11.56 -14.05 -12.78
C LYS A 106 -12.39 -13.57 -11.60
N PHE A 107 -12.12 -14.06 -10.39
CA PHE A 107 -12.84 -13.69 -9.17
C PHE A 107 -12.11 -12.61 -8.35
N GLY A 108 -11.44 -11.67 -9.02
CA GLY A 108 -10.96 -10.45 -8.36
C GLY A 108 -9.66 -10.59 -7.57
N TYR A 109 -8.79 -11.53 -7.92
CA TYR A 109 -7.50 -11.72 -7.24
C TYR A 109 -6.67 -10.43 -7.08
N TYR A 110 -6.42 -9.71 -8.19
CA TYR A 110 -5.58 -8.50 -8.19
C TYR A 110 -6.14 -7.32 -7.37
N PRO A 111 -7.43 -6.95 -7.45
CA PRO A 111 -7.94 -5.93 -6.54
C PRO A 111 -7.94 -6.38 -5.08
N LEU A 112 -8.18 -7.66 -4.78
CA LEU A 112 -8.16 -8.18 -3.41
C LEU A 112 -6.75 -8.15 -2.78
N ILE A 113 -5.69 -8.51 -3.52
CA ILE A 113 -4.32 -8.43 -2.99
C ILE A 113 -3.88 -6.99 -2.73
N GLN A 114 -4.38 -6.04 -3.52
CA GLN A 114 -4.13 -4.61 -3.29
C GLN A 114 -4.89 -4.10 -2.06
N ILE A 115 -6.14 -4.51 -1.86
CA ILE A 115 -6.91 -4.19 -0.64
C ILE A 115 -6.26 -4.82 0.61
N LEU A 116 -5.72 -6.04 0.49
CA LEU A 116 -4.94 -6.66 1.56
C LEU A 116 -3.69 -5.84 1.88
N THR A 117 -2.94 -5.41 0.84
CA THR A 117 -1.75 -4.57 1.00
C THR A 117 -2.11 -3.25 1.68
N LEU A 118 -3.20 -2.59 1.26
CA LEU A 118 -3.76 -1.40 1.90
C LEU A 118 -4.01 -1.62 3.40
N GLY A 119 -4.67 -2.72 3.76
CA GLY A 119 -4.97 -3.04 5.15
C GLY A 119 -3.71 -3.23 6.00
N ILE A 120 -2.70 -3.92 5.46
CA ILE A 120 -1.43 -4.15 6.17
C ILE A 120 -0.65 -2.84 6.34
N VAL A 121 -0.53 -2.02 5.28
CA VAL A 121 0.14 -0.71 5.34
C VAL A 121 -0.58 0.21 6.33
N GLY A 122 -1.91 0.26 6.29
CA GLY A 122 -2.72 1.02 7.24
C GLY A 122 -2.50 0.58 8.69
N ALA A 123 -2.45 -0.74 8.96
CA ALA A 123 -2.22 -1.28 10.30
C ALA A 123 -0.83 -0.92 10.86
N PHE A 124 0.20 -0.81 10.01
CA PHE A 124 1.53 -0.39 10.47
C PHE A 124 1.66 1.13 10.63
N LEU A 125 0.88 1.92 9.90
CA LEU A 125 0.96 3.38 9.93
C LEU A 125 -0.09 4.05 10.82
N THR A 126 -1.02 3.31 11.44
CA THR A 126 -2.04 3.91 12.32
C THR A 126 -1.44 4.40 13.64
N GLY A 127 -1.86 5.59 14.06
CA GLY A 127 -1.63 6.11 15.42
C GLY A 127 -2.78 5.82 16.39
N ASP A 128 -3.87 5.24 15.89
CA ASP A 128 -5.13 5.03 16.59
C ASP A 128 -5.47 3.53 16.69
N VAL A 129 -6.21 3.14 17.73
CA VAL A 129 -6.60 1.73 18.02
C VAL A 129 -7.91 1.31 17.32
N PHE A 130 -8.76 2.27 16.95
CA PHE A 130 -10.03 2.03 16.25
C PHE A 130 -9.81 1.57 14.81
#